data_AF-A0A7K2KTB3-F1
#
_entry.id   AF-A0A7K2KTB3-F1
#
_cell.length_a   1.000
_cell.length_b   1.000
_cell.length_c   1.000
_cell.angle_alpha   90.00
_cell.angle_beta   90.00
_cell.angle_gamma   90.00
#
_symmetry.space_group_name_H-M   'P 1'
#
loop_
_entity.id
_entity.type
_entity.pdbx_description
1 polymer ?
#
loop_
_entity_poly.entity_id
_entity_poly.type
_entity_poly.pdbx_seq_one_letter_code
_entity_poly.pdbx_strand_id
1 'polypeptide(L)'
;MLVAAAVCPCPPLLVPEVATGAAPELDAARAACTDAVGLLAAARPDRLYVVGPADEGAHGVYPAGSTGSFAGFGVDLAVRLGDAPPPTADRPLPTSLAV
;
A
#
# COMPACT_ATOMS: atom_id res chain seq x y z
N MET A 1 -19.32 -10.33 6.06
CA MET A 1 -18.93 -10.27 7.48
C MET A 1 -17.57 -9.62 7.56
N LEU A 2 -17.32 -8.74 8.53
CA LEU A 2 -16.00 -8.19 8.79
C LEU A 2 -15.26 -9.16 9.71
N VAL A 3 -14.20 -9.80 9.20
CA VAL A 3 -13.48 -10.88 9.91
C VAL A 3 -12.22 -10.41 10.63
N ALA A 4 -11.63 -9.31 10.17
CA ALA A 4 -10.47 -8.66 10.79
C ALA A 4 -10.37 -7.21 10.28
N ALA A 5 -9.67 -6.36 11.04
CA ALA A 5 -9.34 -4.99 10.68
C ALA A 5 -7.94 -4.65 11.20
N ALA A 6 -7.21 -3.83 10.43
CA ALA A 6 -5.91 -3.28 10.80
C ALA A 6 -5.89 -1.78 10.45
N VAL A 7 -5.10 -1.01 11.19
CA VAL A 7 -4.86 0.41 10.92
C VAL A 7 -3.36 0.59 10.79
N CYS A 8 -2.92 0.94 9.59
CA CYS A 8 -1.53 1.29 9.31
C CYS A 8 -1.48 2.77 8.92
N PRO A 9 -0.51 3.55 9.44
CA PRO A 9 -0.20 4.84 8.83
C PRO A 9 0.21 4.62 7.36
N CYS A 10 -0.12 5.57 6.49
CA CYS A 10 0.27 5.52 5.07
C CYS A 10 1.10 6.73 4.58
N PRO A 11 1.99 7.34 5.38
CA PRO A 11 2.91 8.34 4.84
C PRO A 11 3.91 7.65 3.90
N PRO A 12 4.28 8.28 2.77
CA PRO A 12 5.29 7.77 1.85
C PRO A 12 6.63 7.44 2.53
N LEU A 13 6.94 8.08 3.67
CA LEU A 13 8.14 7.83 4.46
C LEU A 13 8.26 6.39 4.99
N LEU A 14 7.15 5.63 5.10
CA LEU A 14 7.24 4.22 5.47
C LEU A 14 7.96 3.39 4.40
N VAL A 15 8.01 3.84 3.15
CA VAL A 15 8.82 3.21 2.10
C VAL A 15 10.30 3.51 2.34
N PRO A 16 11.15 2.49 2.56
CA PRO A 16 12.56 2.69 2.91
C PRO A 16 13.33 3.59 1.93
N GLU A 17 13.07 3.45 0.64
CA GLU A 17 13.70 4.21 -0.43
C GLU A 17 13.36 5.70 -0.35
N VAL A 18 12.15 6.04 0.15
CA VAL A 18 11.70 7.42 0.37
C VAL A 18 12.26 7.97 1.68
N ALA A 19 12.42 7.15 2.71
CA ALA A 19 12.96 7.56 4.01
C ALA A 19 14.44 7.98 3.96
N THR A 20 15.18 7.58 2.92
CA THR A 20 16.61 7.85 2.77
C THR A 20 17.39 7.43 4.04
N GLY A 21 18.37 8.22 4.49
CA GLY A 21 19.19 7.93 5.68
C GLY A 21 18.40 7.82 6.99
N ALA A 22 17.12 8.20 7.03
CA ALA A 22 16.25 8.06 8.19
C ALA A 22 15.46 6.74 8.22
N ALA A 23 15.66 5.83 7.26
CA ALA A 23 14.94 4.56 7.22
C ALA A 23 14.98 3.80 8.56
N PRO A 24 16.11 3.64 9.27
CA PRO A 24 16.14 2.90 10.54
C PRO A 24 15.23 3.48 11.62
N GLU A 25 14.94 4.79 11.59
CA GLU A 25 14.04 5.44 12.55
C GLU A 25 12.59 4.94 12.42
N LEU A 26 12.22 4.42 11.24
CA LEU A 26 10.88 3.93 10.94
C LEU A 26 10.75 2.40 10.99
N ASP A 27 11.82 1.67 11.32
CA ASP A 27 11.81 0.19 11.29
C ASP A 27 10.75 -0.40 12.22
N ALA A 28 10.60 0.14 13.42
CA ALA A 28 9.57 -0.31 14.37
C ALA A 28 8.15 -0.09 13.82
N ALA A 29 7.91 1.03 13.13
CA ALA A 29 6.62 1.32 12.52
C ALA A 29 6.32 0.40 11.32
N ARG A 30 7.31 0.17 10.45
CA ARG A 30 7.21 -0.78 9.33
C ARG A 30 6.95 -2.20 9.81
N ALA A 31 7.67 -2.65 10.85
CA ALA A 31 7.48 -3.97 11.44
C ALA A 31 6.05 -4.14 11.98
N ALA A 32 5.57 -3.16 12.76
CA ALA A 32 4.21 -3.18 13.28
C ALA A 32 3.13 -3.20 12.16
N CYS A 33 3.35 -2.45 11.06
CA CYS A 33 2.44 -2.48 9.91
C CYS A 33 2.45 -3.85 9.21
N THR A 34 3.64 -4.43 9.03
CA THR A 34 3.80 -5.76 8.41
C THR A 34 3.11 -6.83 9.25
N ASP A 35 3.28 -6.80 10.57
CA ASP A 35 2.62 -7.71 11.49
C ASP A 35 1.08 -7.56 11.44
N ALA A 36 0.58 -6.33 11.46
CA ALA A 36 -0.86 -6.05 11.39
C ALA A 36 -1.48 -6.55 10.08
N VAL A 37 -0.81 -6.34 8.94
CA VAL A 37 -1.25 -6.85 7.63
C VAL A 37 -1.14 -8.37 7.57
N GLY A 38 -0.10 -8.96 8.17
CA GLY A 38 0.05 -10.41 8.29
C GLY A 38 -1.11 -11.06 9.05
N LEU A 39 -1.56 -10.46 10.15
CA LEU A 39 -2.75 -10.91 10.89
C LEU A 39 -4.03 -10.77 10.06
N LEU A 40 -4.18 -9.68 9.31
CA LEU A 40 -5.32 -9.47 8.40
C LEU A 40 -5.36 -10.55 7.30
N ALA A 41 -4.21 -10.89 6.72
CA ALA A 41 -4.08 -11.95 5.72
C ALA A 41 -4.39 -13.34 6.31
N ALA A 42 -3.94 -13.61 7.54
CA ALA A 42 -4.19 -14.87 8.24
C ALA A 42 -5.69 -15.13 8.51
N ALA A 43 -6.50 -14.06 8.61
CA ALA A 43 -7.96 -14.18 8.71
C ALA A 43 -8.62 -14.68 7.42
N ARG A 44 -7.88 -14.77 6.30
CA ARG A 44 -8.33 -15.21 4.98
C ARG A 44 -9.65 -14.53 4.54
N PRO A 45 -9.69 -13.19 4.48
CA PRO A 45 -10.89 -12.50 4.03
C PRO A 45 -11.17 -12.77 2.55
N ASP A 46 -12.44 -12.97 2.19
CA ASP A 46 -12.85 -13.10 0.78
C ASP A 46 -12.70 -11.78 0.01
N ARG A 47 -12.70 -10.65 0.73
CA ARG A 47 -12.60 -9.29 0.18
C ARG A 47 -11.81 -8.38 1.11
N LEU A 48 -10.94 -7.56 0.51
CA LEU A 48 -10.19 -6.51 1.20
C LEU A 48 -10.76 -5.14 0.84
N TYR A 49 -11.08 -4.34 1.86
CA TYR A 49 -11.47 -2.94 1.70
C TYR A 49 -10.38 -2.08 2.34
N VAL A 50 -9.85 -1.13 1.57
CA VAL A 50 -8.85 -0.17 2.05
C VAL A 50 -9.49 1.21 2.10
N VAL A 51 -9.35 1.88 3.24
CA VAL A 51 -9.90 3.21 3.48
C VAL A 51 -8.74 4.12 3.84
N GLY A 52 -8.52 5.14 3.01
CA GLY A 52 -7.43 6.08 3.20
C GLY A 52 -7.56 7.28 2.27
N PRO A 53 -6.66 8.27 2.39
CA PRO A 53 -6.61 9.42 1.50
C PRO A 53 -6.48 8.99 0.04
N ALA A 54 -7.30 9.57 -0.83
CA ALA A 54 -7.24 9.35 -2.26
C ALA A 54 -7.68 10.64 -2.96
N ASP A 55 -7.01 10.97 -4.06
CA ASP A 55 -7.40 12.11 -4.90
C ASP A 55 -8.74 11.84 -5.60
N GLU A 56 -9.36 12.91 -6.10
CA GLU A 56 -10.57 12.79 -6.90
C GLU A 56 -10.33 11.89 -8.12
N GLY A 57 -11.18 10.88 -8.30
CA GLY A 57 -11.02 9.85 -9.33
C GLY A 57 -10.16 8.63 -8.94
N ALA A 58 -9.47 8.65 -7.80
CA ALA A 58 -8.69 7.52 -7.28
C ALA A 58 -9.50 6.58 -6.35
N HIS A 59 -10.82 6.77 -6.25
CA HIS A 59 -11.71 5.86 -5.53
C HIS A 59 -12.15 4.67 -6.41
N GLY A 60 -12.38 3.51 -5.80
CA GLY A 60 -12.98 2.35 -6.46
C GLY A 60 -12.12 1.09 -6.37
N VAL A 61 -12.35 0.14 -7.27
CA VAL A 61 -11.69 -1.18 -7.25
C VAL A 61 -10.32 -1.10 -7.94
N TYR A 62 -9.30 -1.64 -7.27
CA TYR A 62 -7.97 -1.85 -7.84
C TYR A 62 -7.72 -3.36 -7.94
N PRO A 63 -7.64 -3.93 -9.15
CA PRO A 63 -7.32 -5.34 -9.31
C PRO A 63 -5.86 -5.63 -8.90
N ALA A 64 -5.56 -6.91 -8.63
CA ALA A 64 -4.17 -7.34 -8.57
C ALA A 64 -3.47 -7.02 -9.90
N GLY A 65 -2.21 -6.61 -9.82
CA GLY A 65 -1.44 -6.10 -10.95
C GLY A 65 -1.49 -4.58 -11.12
N SER A 66 -2.42 -3.87 -10.47
CA SER A 66 -2.43 -2.40 -10.48
C SER A 66 -1.09 -1.82 -10.03
N THR A 67 -0.62 -0.80 -10.74
CA THR A 67 0.72 -0.24 -10.53
C THR A 67 0.68 1.08 -9.78
N GLY A 68 1.74 1.39 -9.04
CA GLY A 68 1.94 2.67 -8.37
C GLY A 68 3.39 3.13 -8.53
N SER A 69 3.66 4.38 -8.18
CA SER A 69 5.02 4.93 -8.24
C SER A 69 5.26 5.93 -7.12
N PHE A 70 6.49 5.93 -6.61
CA PHE A 70 7.01 6.93 -5.67
C PHE A 70 7.84 8.02 -6.37
N ALA A 71 7.81 8.11 -7.70
CA ALA A 71 8.53 9.14 -8.47
C ALA A 71 8.08 10.56 -8.08
N GLY A 72 6.81 10.74 -7.69
CA GLY A 72 6.30 12.00 -7.14
C GLY A 72 6.94 12.44 -5.81
N PHE A 73 7.65 11.53 -5.13
CA PHE A 73 8.43 11.78 -3.92
C PHE A 73 9.94 11.79 -4.18
N GLY A 74 10.36 11.81 -5.45
CA GLY A 74 11.77 11.88 -5.85
C GLY A 74 12.50 10.55 -5.91
N VAL A 75 11.78 9.42 -5.84
CA VAL A 75 12.35 8.06 -5.90
C VAL A 75 11.80 7.32 -7.11
N ASP A 76 12.69 6.83 -7.99
CA ASP A 76 12.30 5.98 -9.13
C ASP A 76 11.98 4.54 -8.68
N LEU A 77 10.90 4.41 -7.91
CA LEU A 77 10.39 3.15 -7.39
C LEU A 77 8.99 2.91 -7.93
N ALA A 78 8.83 1.85 -8.71
CA ALA A 78 7.54 1.32 -9.13
C ALA A 78 7.10 0.20 -8.19
N VAL A 79 5.80 0.18 -7.85
CA VAL A 79 5.18 -0.84 -7.00
C VAL A 79 3.98 -1.46 -7.71
N ARG A 80 3.59 -2.66 -7.27
CA ARG A 80 2.48 -3.42 -7.83
C ARG A 80 1.67 -4.07 -6.74
N LEU A 81 0.35 -3.97 -6.84
CA LEU A 81 -0.57 -4.62 -5.91
C LEU A 81 -0.70 -6.12 -6.23
N GLY A 82 -0.22 -6.97 -5.32
CA GLY A 82 -0.31 -8.43 -5.48
C GLY A 82 0.51 -8.97 -6.65
N ASP A 83 0.32 -10.27 -6.94
CA ASP A 83 1.09 -10.98 -7.97
C ASP A 83 0.23 -11.37 -9.18
N ALA A 84 -0.14 -10.37 -9.99
CA ALA A 84 -0.82 -10.55 -11.27
C ALA A 84 -0.23 -9.63 -12.35
N PRO A 85 -0.36 -9.96 -13.65
CA PRO A 85 0.07 -9.06 -14.73
C PRO A 85 -0.68 -7.72 -14.67
N PRO A 86 -0.09 -6.63 -15.17
CA PRO A 86 -0.72 -5.32 -15.14
C PRO A 86 -2.07 -5.32 -15.89
N PRO A 87 -3.09 -4.61 -15.38
CA PRO A 87 -4.40 -4.54 -16.01
C PRO A 87 -4.35 -3.76 -17.33
N THR A 88 -5.31 -4.02 -18.22
CA THR A 88 -5.42 -3.35 -19.53
C THR A 88 -5.74 -1.86 -19.42
N ALA A 89 -6.44 -1.46 -18.35
CA ALA A 89 -6.68 -0.07 -18.00
C ALA A 89 -5.93 0.20 -16.70
N ASP A 90 -4.86 0.98 -16.80
CA ASP A 90 -4.01 1.28 -15.67
C ASP A 90 -4.35 2.66 -15.12
N ARG A 91 -4.75 2.68 -13.86
CA ARG A 91 -4.84 3.90 -13.06
C ARG A 91 -3.87 3.73 -11.90
N PRO A 92 -3.04 4.73 -11.60
CA PRO A 92 -2.04 4.59 -10.55
C PRO A 92 -2.71 4.32 -9.21
N LEU A 93 -2.08 3.46 -8.41
CA LEU A 93 -2.44 3.26 -7.02
C LEU A 93 -2.39 4.61 -6.27
N PRO A 94 -3.40 4.94 -5.46
CA PRO A 94 -3.28 6.05 -4.53
C PRO A 94 -2.18 5.71 -3.52
N THR A 95 -1.49 6.72 -3.02
CA THR A 95 -0.37 6.55 -2.08
C THR A 95 -0.79 5.77 -0.83
N SER A 96 -2.03 5.94 -0.36
CA SER A 96 -2.59 5.19 0.75
C SER A 96 -2.72 3.68 0.54
N LEU A 97 -2.68 3.22 -0.72
CA LEU A 97 -2.72 1.81 -1.11
C LEU A 97 -1.35 1.30 -1.63
N ALA A 98 -0.44 2.21 -1.95
CA ALA A 98 0.88 1.90 -2.50
C ALA A 98 1.97 1.70 -1.43
N VAL A 99 1.74 2.20 -0.21
CA VAL A 99 2.65 2.13 0.96
C VAL A 99 2.55 0.80 1.68
#